data_AF-X1E6V8-F1
#
_entry.id   AF-X1E6V8-F1
#
_cell.length_a   1.000
_cell.length_b   1.000
_cell.length_c   1.000
_cell.angle_alpha   90.00
_cell.angle_beta   90.00
_cell.angle_gamma   90.00
#
_symmetry.space_group_name_H-M   'P 1'
#
loop_
_entity.id
_entity.type
_entity.pdbx_description
1 polymer ?
#
loop_
_entity_poly.entity_id
_entity_poly.type
_entity_poly.pdbx_seq_one_letter_code
_entity_poly.pdbx_strand_id
1 'polypeptide(L)'
;IKDQWKREYHFKIASFPVPTGLASEAIEVKGDNSVGYMFNILSDFDTDSEVAEERLIRKIKRGINRRHLKKQNGEWNIGKRNMLRGRIEWNDDFSDTEYDRVFVIDGKRITMEEFGRMLEPWEGWHFQFKILDCCDDDT
;
A
#
# COMPACT_ATOMS: atom_id res chain seq x y z
N ILE A 1 1.58 -11.63 -10.59
CA ILE A 1 0.12 -11.40 -10.36
C ILE A 1 -0.34 -10.27 -11.27
N LYS A 2 -1.51 -10.37 -11.92
CA LYS A 2 -2.02 -9.33 -12.82
C LYS A 2 -3.20 -8.57 -12.22
N ASP A 3 -3.29 -7.27 -12.50
CA ASP A 3 -4.46 -6.46 -12.19
C ASP A 3 -5.53 -6.55 -13.31
N GLN A 4 -6.69 -5.90 -13.10
CA GLN A 4 -7.81 -5.84 -14.04
C GLN A 4 -7.48 -5.08 -15.33
N TRP A 5 -6.40 -4.30 -15.33
CA TRP A 5 -5.86 -3.61 -16.50
C TRP A 5 -4.74 -4.41 -17.17
N LYS A 6 -4.59 -5.69 -16.80
CA LYS A 6 -3.58 -6.63 -17.31
C LYS A 6 -2.13 -6.22 -17.03
N ARG A 7 -1.89 -5.29 -16.09
CA ARG A 7 -0.54 -4.94 -15.65
C ARG A 7 0.00 -6.06 -14.78
N GLU A 8 1.25 -6.41 -15.00
CA GLU A 8 1.91 -7.50 -14.28
C GLU A 8 2.74 -6.96 -13.11
N TYR A 9 2.59 -7.62 -11.98
CA TYR A 9 3.24 -7.32 -10.71
C TYR A 9 3.98 -8.55 -10.21
N HIS A 10 5.23 -8.37 -9.80
CA HIS A 10 6.05 -9.43 -9.23
C HIS A 10 6.21 -9.18 -7.73
N PHE A 11 6.02 -10.23 -6.93
CA PHE A 11 6.11 -10.15 -5.48
C PHE A 11 7.10 -11.19 -4.97
N LYS A 12 7.92 -10.80 -4.00
CA LYS A 12 8.61 -11.73 -3.11
C LYS A 12 7.68 -11.99 -1.93
N ILE A 13 7.46 -13.26 -1.61
CA ILE A 13 6.60 -13.69 -0.51
C ILE A 13 7.46 -14.40 0.53
N ALA A 14 7.25 -14.07 1.80
CA ALA A 14 7.86 -14.74 2.93
C ALA A 14 6.80 -15.01 3.99
N SER A 15 6.90 -16.17 4.66
CA SER A 15 6.07 -16.49 5.82
C SER A 15 6.95 -16.96 6.96
N PHE A 16 6.65 -16.54 8.18
CA PHE A 16 7.40 -16.91 9.37
C PHE A 16 6.50 -16.93 10.59
N PRO A 17 6.71 -17.88 11.53
CA PRO A 17 5.95 -17.94 12.76
C PRO A 17 6.30 -16.75 13.67
N VAL A 18 5.30 -16.21 14.34
CA VAL A 18 5.38 -15.16 15.35
C VAL A 18 4.57 -15.59 16.59
N PRO A 19 4.74 -14.98 17.77
CA PRO A 19 4.01 -15.40 18.98
C PRO A 19 2.48 -15.35 18.88
N THR A 20 1.94 -14.63 17.89
CA THR A 20 0.50 -14.46 17.65
C THR A 20 -0.02 -15.25 16.45
N GLY A 21 0.81 -16.03 15.75
CA GLY A 21 0.39 -16.84 14.60
C GLY A 21 1.45 -17.02 13.51
N LEU A 22 1.01 -17.20 12.27
CA LEU A 22 1.85 -17.22 11.07
C LEU A 22 1.75 -15.87 10.35
N ALA A 23 2.82 -15.09 10.38
CA ALA A 23 2.91 -13.84 9.64
C ALA A 23 3.35 -14.13 8.20
N SER A 24 2.65 -13.57 7.22
CA SER A 24 3.02 -13.66 5.81
C SER A 24 3.07 -12.27 5.19
N GLU A 25 4.13 -12.01 4.43
CA GLU A 25 4.39 -10.73 3.78
C GLU A 25 4.62 -10.94 2.29
N ALA A 26 4.11 -9.99 1.49
CA ALA A 26 4.41 -9.87 0.07
C ALA A 26 4.91 -8.45 -0.23
N ILE A 27 6.11 -8.34 -0.81
CA ILE A 27 6.72 -7.08 -1.24
C ILE A 27 6.83 -7.07 -2.77
N GLU A 28 6.29 -6.05 -3.42
CA GLU A 28 6.43 -5.85 -4.86
C GLU A 28 7.89 -5.57 -5.22
N VAL A 29 8.39 -6.28 -6.22
CA VAL A 29 9.71 -6.06 -6.80
C VAL A 29 9.57 -5.23 -8.07
N LYS A 30 10.24 -4.09 -8.11
CA LYS A 30 10.33 -3.21 -9.28
C LYS A 30 11.75 -3.18 -9.82
N GLY A 31 11.87 -3.07 -11.14
CA GLY A 31 13.19 -3.07 -11.80
C GLY A 31 14.06 -1.85 -11.50
N ASP A 32 13.45 -0.75 -11.05
CA ASP A 32 14.14 0.49 -10.66
C ASP A 32 14.45 0.56 -9.15
N ASN A 33 14.19 -0.53 -8.40
CA ASN A 33 14.27 -0.58 -6.93
C ASN A 33 13.43 0.49 -6.21
N SER A 34 12.50 1.15 -6.91
CA SER A 34 11.57 2.06 -6.25
C SER A 34 10.64 1.31 -5.31
N VAL A 35 10.14 2.01 -4.30
CA VAL A 35 9.19 1.46 -3.36
C VAL A 35 7.93 0.96 -4.10
N GLY A 36 7.44 -0.22 -3.74
CA GLY A 36 6.29 -0.87 -4.36
C GLY A 36 5.12 -1.13 -3.41
N TYR A 37 4.16 -1.94 -3.82
CA TYR A 37 3.12 -2.48 -2.94
C TYR A 37 3.73 -3.38 -1.85
N MET A 38 3.10 -3.38 -0.68
CA MET A 38 3.40 -4.28 0.42
C MET A 38 2.07 -4.78 0.99
N PHE A 39 1.98 -6.07 1.30
CA PHE A 39 0.80 -6.69 1.88
C PHE A 39 1.20 -7.67 2.96
N ASN A 40 0.56 -7.58 4.12
CA ASN A 40 0.81 -8.46 5.26
C ASN A 40 -0.50 -9.14 5.68
N ILE A 41 -0.41 -10.38 6.16
CA ILE A 41 -1.50 -11.05 6.88
C ILE A 41 -0.92 -11.73 8.11
N LEU A 42 -1.77 -11.88 9.12
CA LEU A 42 -1.51 -12.74 10.27
C LEU A 42 -2.58 -13.84 10.26
N SER A 43 -2.14 -15.09 10.18
CA SER A 43 -3.00 -16.27 10.25
C SER A 43 -2.80 -16.98 11.59
N ASP A 44 -3.80 -17.74 12.06
CA ASP A 44 -3.63 -18.55 13.26
C ASP A 44 -2.56 -19.63 13.05
N PHE A 45 -1.95 -20.10 14.13
CA PHE A 45 -0.85 -21.08 14.10
C PHE A 45 -1.18 -22.37 13.32
N ASP A 46 -2.41 -22.85 13.46
CA ASP A 46 -2.87 -24.09 12.85
C ASP A 46 -3.46 -23.86 11.44
N THR A 47 -3.34 -22.65 10.90
CA THR A 47 -3.80 -22.36 9.55
C THR A 47 -2.91 -23.09 8.55
N ASP A 48 -3.54 -23.87 7.68
CA ASP A 48 -2.87 -24.52 6.56
C ASP A 48 -2.09 -23.48 5.70
N SER A 49 -0.85 -23.79 5.36
CA SER A 49 0.04 -22.89 4.62
C SER A 49 -0.54 -22.47 3.26
N GLU A 50 -1.23 -23.36 2.55
CA GLU A 50 -1.89 -23.03 1.27
C GLU A 50 -3.06 -22.06 1.50
N VAL A 51 -3.81 -22.25 2.58
CA VAL A 51 -4.91 -21.34 2.96
C VAL A 51 -4.38 -19.94 3.30
N ALA A 52 -3.27 -19.85 4.04
CA ALA A 52 -2.60 -18.59 4.34
C ALA A 52 -2.11 -17.90 3.05
N GLU A 53 -1.46 -18.65 2.15
CA GLU A 53 -1.00 -18.13 0.86
C GLU A 53 -2.17 -17.63 0.00
N GLU A 54 -3.26 -18.38 -0.11
CA GLU A 54 -4.45 -17.97 -0.84
C GLU A 54 -5.06 -16.67 -0.29
N ARG A 55 -5.11 -16.52 1.05
CA ARG A 55 -5.56 -15.29 1.69
C ARG A 55 -4.67 -14.12 1.33
N LEU A 56 -3.35 -14.30 1.35
CA LEU A 56 -2.39 -13.26 0.96
C LEU A 56 -2.57 -12.88 -0.51
N ILE A 57 -2.65 -13.86 -1.43
CA ILE A 57 -2.89 -13.62 -2.86
C ILE A 57 -4.20 -12.87 -3.08
N ARG A 58 -5.26 -13.20 -2.33
CA ARG A 58 -6.55 -12.50 -2.39
C ARG A 58 -6.41 -11.05 -1.91
N LYS A 59 -5.67 -10.79 -0.83
CA LYS A 59 -5.35 -9.43 -0.33
C LYS A 59 -4.55 -8.63 -1.37
N ILE A 60 -3.54 -9.24 -2.00
CA ILE A 60 -2.75 -8.63 -3.10
C ILE A 60 -3.67 -8.25 -4.26
N LYS A 61 -4.46 -9.21 -4.77
CA LYS A 61 -5.38 -8.97 -5.90
C LYS A 61 -6.37 -7.85 -5.57
N ARG A 62 -6.92 -7.82 -4.36
CA ARG A 62 -7.81 -6.74 -3.91
C ARG A 62 -7.09 -5.40 -3.91
N GLY A 63 -5.86 -5.35 -3.39
CA GLY A 63 -5.04 -4.15 -3.31
C GLY A 63 -4.70 -3.55 -4.68
N ILE A 64 -4.07 -4.33 -5.56
CA ILE A 64 -3.62 -3.83 -6.88
C ILE A 64 -4.78 -3.40 -7.81
N ASN A 65 -6.00 -3.89 -7.55
CA ASN A 65 -7.21 -3.53 -8.28
C ASN A 65 -7.95 -2.32 -7.70
N ARG A 66 -7.54 -1.82 -6.52
CA ARG A 66 -8.07 -0.59 -5.93
C ARG A 66 -7.06 0.52 -6.20
N ARG A 67 -7.45 1.52 -6.98
CA ARG A 67 -6.64 2.71 -7.25
C ARG A 67 -7.10 3.88 -6.41
N HIS A 68 -6.18 4.44 -5.65
CA HIS A 68 -6.34 5.62 -4.81
C HIS A 68 -5.79 6.88 -5.46
N LEU A 69 -4.86 6.74 -6.41
CA LEU A 69 -4.27 7.85 -7.13
C LEU A 69 -4.74 7.92 -8.58
N LYS A 70 -4.81 9.14 -9.10
CA LYS A 70 -4.94 9.43 -10.54
C LYS A 70 -3.85 10.41 -10.94
N LYS A 71 -3.34 10.29 -12.18
CA LYS A 71 -2.38 11.26 -12.73
C LYS A 71 -3.16 12.32 -13.53
N GLN A 72 -2.94 13.59 -13.23
CA GLN A 72 -3.56 14.73 -13.91
C GLN A 72 -2.51 15.82 -14.08
N ASN A 73 -2.34 16.33 -15.30
CA ASN A 73 -1.35 17.38 -15.63
C ASN A 73 0.08 17.10 -15.16
N GLY A 74 0.49 15.83 -15.16
CA GLY A 74 1.83 15.42 -14.70
C GLY A 74 1.91 15.07 -13.22
N GLU A 75 0.93 15.48 -12.42
CA GLU A 75 0.92 15.34 -10.96
C GLU A 75 -0.05 14.25 -10.48
N TRP A 76 0.24 13.69 -9.30
CA TRP A 76 -0.64 12.74 -8.64
C TRP A 76 -1.71 13.46 -7.84
N ASN A 77 -2.94 12.96 -7.92
CA ASN A 77 -4.11 13.53 -7.28
C ASN A 77 -4.96 12.41 -6.67
N ILE A 78 -5.85 12.77 -5.74
CA ILE A 78 -6.83 11.83 -5.17
C ILE A 78 -7.72 11.27 -6.29
N GLY A 79 -7.79 9.94 -6.33
CA GLY A 79 -8.56 9.18 -7.30
C GLY A 79 -10.08 9.36 -7.14
N LYS A 80 -10.84 8.78 -8.06
CA LYS A 80 -12.31 8.97 -8.17
C LYS A 80 -13.12 8.56 -6.93
N ARG A 81 -12.55 7.79 -6.01
CA ARG A 81 -13.20 7.33 -4.78
C ARG A 81 -13.01 8.27 -3.59
N ASN A 82 -12.27 9.38 -3.77
CA ASN A 82 -12.02 10.38 -2.73
C ASN A 82 -11.50 9.75 -1.43
N MET A 83 -10.68 8.71 -1.57
CA MET A 83 -10.17 7.90 -0.47
C MET A 83 -8.75 7.52 -0.78
N LEU A 84 -7.84 7.77 0.16
CA LEU A 84 -6.45 7.35 0.11
C LEU A 84 -6.25 6.19 1.08
N ARG A 85 -5.57 5.14 0.63
CA ARG A 85 -5.11 4.02 1.44
C ARG A 85 -3.68 3.71 1.03
N GLY A 86 -2.85 3.48 2.03
CA GLY A 86 -1.42 3.30 1.85
C GLY A 86 -0.76 2.99 3.17
N ARG A 87 0.56 3.14 3.20
CA ARG A 87 1.37 2.96 4.41
C ARG A 87 2.24 4.17 4.64
N ILE A 88 2.54 4.41 5.91
CA ILE A 88 3.52 5.42 6.33
C ILE A 88 4.85 4.71 6.45
N GLU A 89 5.87 5.21 5.76
CA GLU A 89 7.19 4.59 5.68
C GLU A 89 8.26 5.56 6.14
N TRP A 90 9.38 5.00 6.62
CA TRP A 90 10.61 5.76 6.80
C TRP A 90 11.17 6.20 5.44
N ASN A 91 11.79 7.37 5.41
CA ASN A 91 12.40 7.94 4.22
C ASN A 91 13.90 8.16 4.44
N ASP A 92 14.73 7.60 3.57
CA ASP A 92 16.19 7.81 3.56
C ASP A 92 16.64 8.82 2.48
N ASP A 93 15.72 9.30 1.63
CA ASP A 93 15.99 10.25 0.56
C ASP A 93 15.34 11.62 0.87
N PHE A 94 16.17 12.57 1.29
CA PHE A 94 15.76 13.92 1.66
C PHE A 94 15.99 14.95 0.54
N SER A 95 16.21 14.50 -0.70
CA SER A 95 16.43 15.40 -1.83
C SER A 95 15.19 16.21 -2.21
N ASP A 96 14.00 15.74 -1.86
CA ASP A 96 12.70 16.29 -2.26
C ASP A 96 11.71 16.54 -1.10
N THR A 97 12.13 16.31 0.15
CA THR A 97 11.29 16.50 1.34
C THR A 97 12.15 16.72 2.59
N GLU A 98 11.63 17.50 3.54
CA GLU A 98 12.25 17.70 4.85
C GLU A 98 11.79 16.66 5.90
N TYR A 99 10.85 15.79 5.55
CA TYR A 99 10.24 14.85 6.49
C TYR A 99 10.90 13.47 6.46
N ASP A 100 11.10 12.89 7.65
CA ASP A 100 11.55 11.50 7.85
C ASP A 100 10.53 10.45 7.40
N ARG A 101 9.31 10.88 7.06
CA ARG A 101 8.18 10.02 6.72
C ARG A 101 7.60 10.39 5.38
N VAL A 102 7.28 9.35 4.61
CA VAL A 102 6.56 9.44 3.34
C VAL A 102 5.37 8.50 3.35
N PHE A 103 4.42 8.74 2.46
CA PHE A 103 3.34 7.79 2.21
C PHE A 103 3.70 6.90 1.03
N VAL A 104 3.29 5.64 1.09
CA VAL A 104 3.26 4.77 -0.09
C VAL A 104 1.83 4.42 -0.42
N ILE A 105 1.32 5.02 -1.50
CA ILE A 105 -0.06 4.90 -1.96
C ILE A 105 -0.04 4.30 -3.37
N ASP A 106 -0.87 3.28 -3.64
CA ASP A 106 -0.86 2.53 -4.90
C ASP A 106 0.54 2.03 -5.32
N GLY A 107 1.37 1.70 -4.33
CA GLY A 107 2.76 1.28 -4.55
C GLY A 107 3.66 2.42 -5.03
N LYS A 108 3.37 3.67 -4.70
CA LYS A 108 4.17 4.84 -5.08
C LYS A 108 4.52 5.69 -3.87
N ARG A 109 5.80 6.09 -3.74
CA ARG A 109 6.26 7.10 -2.77
C ARG A 109 5.56 8.44 -3.07
N ILE A 110 4.98 9.03 -2.04
CA ILE A 110 4.34 10.34 -2.02
C ILE A 110 4.90 11.10 -0.81
N THR A 111 5.53 12.25 -1.03
CA THR A 111 6.06 13.07 0.08
C THR A 111 4.93 13.74 0.87
N MET A 112 5.26 14.30 2.04
CA MET A 112 4.29 15.04 2.84
C MET A 112 3.77 16.27 2.09
N GLU A 113 4.63 16.95 1.34
CA GLU A 113 4.31 18.12 0.53
C GLU A 113 3.45 17.74 -0.68
N GLU A 114 3.74 16.62 -1.35
CA GLU A 114 2.88 16.10 -2.41
C GLU A 114 1.49 15.75 -1.88
N PHE A 115 1.42 15.08 -0.73
CA PHE A 115 0.16 14.74 -0.08
C PHE A 115 -0.64 15.98 0.29
N GLY A 116 0.00 17.00 0.86
CA GLY A 116 -0.61 18.30 1.14
C GLY A 116 -1.19 18.95 -0.11
N ARG A 117 -0.44 19.00 -1.21
CA ARG A 117 -0.93 19.51 -2.50
C ARG A 117 -2.16 18.76 -3.02
N MET A 118 -2.25 17.45 -2.80
CA MET A 118 -3.44 16.67 -3.18
C MET A 118 -4.71 17.07 -2.42
N LEU A 119 -4.57 17.71 -1.25
CA LEU A 119 -5.67 18.18 -0.42
C LEU A 119 -6.16 19.59 -0.77
N GLU A 120 -5.38 20.39 -1.50
CA GLU A 120 -5.75 21.76 -1.90
C GLU A 120 -7.17 21.86 -2.52
N PRO A 121 -7.62 20.95 -3.40
CA PRO A 121 -8.97 21.03 -3.98
C PRO A 121 -10.11 20.72 -2.99
N TRP A 122 -9.81 20.34 -1.75
CA TRP A 122 -10.76 19.85 -0.75
C TRP A 122 -11.04 20.85 0.36
N GLU A 123 -10.75 22.14 0.15
CA GLU A 123 -11.09 23.21 1.08
C GLU A 123 -12.58 23.15 1.50
N GLY A 124 -12.83 23.23 2.81
CA GLY A 124 -14.19 23.19 3.39
C GLY A 124 -14.81 21.80 3.53
N TRP A 125 -14.11 20.72 3.13
CA TRP A 125 -14.59 19.36 3.34
C TRP A 125 -14.18 18.82 4.72
N HIS A 126 -15.05 18.01 5.33
CA HIS A 126 -14.70 17.21 6.50
C HIS A 126 -13.93 15.95 6.07
N PHE A 127 -12.95 15.52 6.88
CA PHE A 127 -12.19 14.31 6.62
C PHE A 127 -12.13 13.40 7.85
N GLN A 128 -11.87 12.12 7.60
CA GLN A 128 -11.60 11.13 8.64
C GLN A 128 -10.27 10.44 8.33
N PHE A 129 -9.47 10.25 9.36
CA PHE A 129 -8.21 9.51 9.28
C PHE A 129 -8.30 8.26 10.14
N LYS A 130 -7.82 7.13 9.61
CA LYS A 130 -7.77 5.85 10.32
C LYS A 130 -6.37 5.28 10.22
N ILE A 131 -5.75 5.03 11.37
CA ILE A 131 -4.52 4.25 11.47
C ILE A 131 -4.91 2.79 11.65
N LEU A 132 -4.28 1.92 10.87
CA LEU A 132 -4.56 0.49 10.80
C LEU A 132 -3.26 -0.29 11.00
N ASP A 133 -3.36 -1.48 11.58
CA ASP A 133 -2.24 -2.43 11.57
C ASP A 133 -2.05 -2.98 10.15
N CYS A 134 -0.81 -3.36 9.79
CA CYS A 134 -0.51 -3.91 8.46
C CYS A 134 -1.25 -5.24 8.19
N CYS A 135 -1.55 -6.00 9.25
CA CYS A 135 -2.26 -7.27 9.17
C CYS A 135 -3.78 -7.10 9.11
N ASP A 136 -4.31 -5.94 9.49
CA ASP A 136 -5.75 -5.70 9.48
C ASP A 136 -6.34 -5.87 8.08
N ASP A 137 -7.57 -6.40 8.04
CA ASP A 137 -8.38 -6.35 6.83
C ASP A 137 -9.04 -4.98 6.72
N ASP A 138 -8.57 -4.24 5.73
CA ASP A 138 -9.05 -2.91 5.39
C ASP A 138 -10.43 -3.02 4.70
N THR A 139 -11.45 -3.28 5.53
CA THR A 139 -12.86 -3.43 5.16
C THR A 139 -13.39 -2.21 4.41
#